data_AF-A0A1X2GJD3-F1
#
_entry.id   AF-A0A1X2GJD3-F1
#
_cell.length_a   1.000
_cell.length_b   1.000
_cell.length_c   1.000
_cell.angle_alpha   90.00
_cell.angle_beta   90.00
_cell.angle_gamma   90.00
#
_symmetry.space_group_name_H-M   'P 1'
#
loop_
_entity.id
_entity.type
_entity.pdbx_description
1 polymer ?
#
loop_
_entity_poly.entity_id
_entity_poly.type
_entity_poly.pdbx_seq_one_letter_code
_entity_poly.pdbx_strand_id
1 'polypeptide(L)'
;MSAAPSHTNTHHYGASPPTAFLNDTSDLSHYRRRSSVKVPLPVLDHDETALSEPLLGVLDALFAKYDVDHDQSLCPEELDAFVFATNGQHPGDEWLEAFSQRFGANESGWLTKDGFLAFYLEQTLGDQDETRKDIQAHGYDAYTLQPAHLP
;
A
#
# COMPACT_ATOMS: atom_id res chain seq x y z
N MET A 1 41.80 -53.97 26.58
CA MET A 1 41.17 -54.59 25.40
C MET A 1 40.54 -55.89 25.85
N SER A 2 39.21 -55.95 25.90
CA SER A 2 38.42 -57.14 26.24
C SER A 2 37.20 -57.23 25.31
N ALA A 3 37.07 -58.39 24.67
CA ALA A 3 35.88 -59.10 24.14
C ALA A 3 34.81 -58.39 23.26
N ALA A 4 34.86 -58.78 21.98
CA ALA A 4 33.82 -59.19 20.98
C ALA A 4 32.40 -59.61 21.46
N PRO A 5 31.47 -60.04 20.56
CA PRO A 5 31.09 -59.64 19.18
C PRO A 5 29.54 -59.55 18.99
N SER A 6 29.05 -59.38 17.73
CA SER A 6 27.94 -60.15 17.09
C SER A 6 27.11 -59.29 16.11
N HIS A 7 27.12 -59.62 14.80
CA HIS A 7 26.00 -60.21 14.00
C HIS A 7 24.89 -59.19 13.66
N THR A 8 24.28 -59.06 12.46
CA THR A 8 24.03 -59.93 11.29
C THR A 8 23.34 -59.05 10.24
N ASN A 9 23.70 -59.17 8.96
CA ASN A 9 22.98 -59.87 7.88
C ASN A 9 21.87 -59.06 7.17
N THR A 10 22.17 -58.71 5.92
CA THR A 10 21.27 -58.21 4.87
C THR A 10 20.65 -59.40 4.15
N HIS A 11 19.36 -59.36 3.78
CA HIS A 11 18.85 -59.93 2.50
C HIS A 11 17.45 -59.39 2.13
N HIS A 12 17.30 -59.21 0.81
CA HIS A 12 16.16 -58.83 -0.02
C HIS A 12 14.83 -59.54 0.25
N TYR A 13 13.70 -58.91 -0.12
CA TYR A 13 12.64 -59.48 -0.99
C TYR A 13 11.70 -58.37 -1.50
N GLY A 14 11.38 -58.39 -2.80
CA GLY A 14 10.40 -57.50 -3.43
C GLY A 14 9.02 -58.16 -3.59
N ALA A 15 7.99 -57.35 -3.85
CA ALA A 15 6.77 -57.67 -4.61
C ALA A 15 5.83 -56.44 -4.66
N SER A 16 5.10 -56.28 -5.77
CA SER A 16 3.87 -55.47 -5.89
C SER A 16 2.75 -56.35 -6.48
N PRO A 17 1.50 -55.89 -6.62
CA PRO A 17 0.40 -55.85 -5.63
C PRO A 17 -0.77 -56.79 -6.06
N PRO A 18 -1.97 -56.75 -5.42
CA PRO A 18 -3.11 -56.14 -6.13
C PRO A 18 -4.24 -55.47 -5.30
N THR A 19 -4.77 -54.39 -5.89
CA THR A 19 -6.15 -53.87 -6.07
C THR A 19 -7.31 -54.04 -5.04
N ALA A 20 -7.79 -52.87 -4.57
CA ALA A 20 -9.16 -52.36 -4.29
C ALA A 20 -10.05 -52.90 -3.13
N PHE A 21 -10.56 -51.96 -2.30
CA PHE A 21 -11.96 -51.77 -1.82
C PHE A 21 -12.03 -50.39 -1.11
N LEU A 22 -12.57 -49.35 -1.74
CA LEU A 22 -13.89 -48.72 -1.53
C LEU A 22 -14.17 -48.07 -0.14
N ASN A 23 -14.28 -46.73 -0.20
CA ASN A 23 -15.26 -45.86 0.47
C ASN A 23 -15.02 -45.44 1.94
N ASP A 24 -14.34 -44.32 2.15
CA ASP A 24 -14.69 -43.37 3.21
C ASP A 24 -14.65 -41.94 2.66
N THR A 25 -15.84 -41.43 2.31
CA THR A 25 -16.09 -40.05 1.91
C THR A 25 -16.41 -39.23 3.16
N SER A 26 -15.40 -38.96 3.99
CA SER A 26 -15.61 -38.19 5.23
C SER A 26 -14.41 -37.36 5.68
N ASP A 27 -13.51 -36.90 4.79
CA ASP A 27 -12.49 -35.92 5.21
C ASP A 27 -11.92 -35.07 4.07
N LEU A 28 -12.73 -34.16 3.52
CA LEU A 28 -12.24 -33.10 2.63
C LEU A 28 -12.88 -31.73 2.90
N SER A 29 -13.44 -31.50 4.10
CA SER A 29 -13.91 -30.17 4.52
C SER A 29 -12.81 -29.26 5.08
N HIS A 30 -11.55 -29.71 5.09
CA HIS A 30 -10.40 -28.92 5.52
C HIS A 30 -9.55 -28.34 4.37
N TYR A 31 -10.09 -28.26 3.15
CA TYR A 31 -9.58 -27.30 2.16
C TYR A 31 -9.97 -25.88 2.59
N ARG A 32 -9.21 -25.38 3.58
CA ARG A 32 -8.64 -24.04 3.64
C ARG A 32 -9.41 -23.06 2.76
N ARG A 33 -10.30 -22.27 3.38
CA ARG A 33 -10.64 -20.94 2.84
C ARG A 33 -9.31 -20.30 2.46
N ARG A 34 -9.00 -20.25 1.16
CA ARG A 34 -7.99 -19.33 0.66
C ARG A 34 -8.57 -17.97 0.97
N SER A 35 -8.09 -17.35 2.06
CA SER A 35 -8.15 -15.90 2.18
C SER A 35 -7.58 -15.39 0.87
N SER A 36 -8.42 -14.83 0.00
CA SER A 36 -7.95 -14.09 -1.17
C SER A 36 -7.01 -13.03 -0.61
N VAL A 37 -5.71 -13.19 -0.83
CA VAL A 37 -4.74 -12.16 -0.48
C VAL A 37 -5.16 -10.94 -1.29
N LYS A 38 -5.67 -9.90 -0.61
CA LYS A 38 -5.96 -8.63 -1.25
C LYS A 38 -4.61 -8.06 -1.69
N VAL A 39 -4.32 -8.13 -2.98
CA VAL A 39 -3.17 -7.43 -3.55
C VAL A 39 -3.50 -5.94 -3.49
N PRO A 40 -2.65 -5.10 -2.86
CA PRO A 40 -2.85 -3.66 -2.87
C PRO A 40 -2.92 -3.15 -4.31
N LEU A 41 -3.82 -2.20 -4.58
CA LEU A 41 -3.78 -1.45 -5.83
C LEU A 41 -2.43 -0.70 -5.93
N PRO A 42 -1.86 -0.64 -7.14
CA PRO A 42 -0.60 0.02 -7.36
C PRO A 42 -0.76 1.54 -7.15
N VAL A 43 0.22 2.17 -6.53
CA VAL A 43 0.29 3.62 -6.34
C VAL A 43 1.16 4.30 -7.40
N LEU A 44 1.97 3.52 -8.11
CA LEU A 44 2.69 3.95 -9.31
C LEU A 44 2.10 3.27 -10.56
N ASP A 45 2.39 3.83 -11.73
CA ASP A 45 2.11 3.20 -13.02
C ASP A 45 2.93 1.91 -13.22
N HIS A 46 2.70 1.22 -14.33
CA HIS A 46 3.38 -0.04 -14.63
C HIS A 46 4.90 0.10 -14.71
N ASP A 47 5.38 1.26 -15.18
CA ASP A 47 6.80 1.51 -15.38
C ASP A 47 7.48 2.10 -14.13
N GLU A 48 6.73 2.29 -13.04
CA GLU A 48 7.18 2.87 -11.77
C GLU A 48 7.83 4.26 -11.92
N THR A 49 7.33 5.05 -12.87
CA THR A 49 7.84 6.41 -13.16
C THR A 49 6.83 7.51 -12.92
N ALA A 50 5.54 7.17 -12.81
CA ALA A 50 4.45 8.11 -12.58
C ALA A 50 3.48 7.57 -11.54
N LEU A 51 2.63 8.45 -11.00
CA LEU A 51 1.53 8.06 -10.12
C LEU A 51 0.51 7.23 -10.91
N SER A 52 -0.09 6.23 -10.25
CA SER A 52 -1.13 5.41 -10.87
C SER A 52 -2.43 6.20 -11.05
N GLU A 53 -3.20 5.87 -12.08
CA GLU A 53 -4.54 6.46 -12.30
C GLU A 53 -5.47 6.35 -11.07
N PRO A 54 -5.55 5.21 -10.36
CA PRO A 54 -6.31 5.13 -9.12
C PRO A 54 -5.85 6.10 -8.03
N LEU A 55 -4.52 6.27 -7.85
CA LEU A 55 -4.00 7.20 -6.85
C LEU A 55 -4.24 8.65 -7.27
N LEU A 56 -4.08 9.00 -8.55
CA LEU A 56 -4.42 10.32 -9.06
C LEU A 56 -5.87 10.70 -8.74
N GLY A 57 -6.82 9.77 -8.89
CA GLY A 57 -8.21 10.02 -8.50
C GLY A 57 -8.41 10.32 -7.01
N VAL A 58 -7.64 9.67 -6.13
CA VAL A 58 -7.66 9.95 -4.68
C VAL A 58 -7.04 11.32 -4.39
N LEU A 59 -5.88 11.60 -4.98
CA LEU A 59 -5.16 12.86 -4.77
C LEU A 59 -5.93 14.06 -5.31
N ASP A 60 -6.63 13.90 -6.43
CA ASP A 60 -7.53 14.92 -6.96
C ASP A 60 -8.66 15.25 -5.99
N ALA A 61 -9.29 14.23 -5.41
CA ALA A 61 -10.35 14.40 -4.42
C ALA A 61 -9.81 15.01 -3.11
N LEU A 62 -8.58 14.68 -2.71
CA LEU A 62 -7.92 15.30 -1.56
C LEU A 62 -7.60 16.76 -1.82
N PHE A 63 -6.97 17.08 -2.94
CA PHE A 63 -6.66 18.46 -3.30
C PHE A 63 -7.93 19.32 -3.30
N ALA A 64 -8.98 18.87 -4.00
CA ALA A 64 -10.26 19.58 -4.07
C ALA A 64 -10.99 19.73 -2.72
N LYS A 65 -10.69 18.88 -1.73
CA LYS A 65 -11.22 19.00 -0.36
C LYS A 65 -10.57 20.17 0.40
N TYR A 66 -9.31 20.48 0.10
CA TYR A 66 -8.54 21.53 0.79
C TYR A 66 -8.45 22.83 -0.01
N ASP A 67 -8.58 22.80 -1.34
CA ASP A 67 -8.76 23.96 -2.21
C ASP A 67 -10.18 24.51 -2.03
N VAL A 68 -10.41 25.27 -0.97
CA VAL A 68 -11.73 25.75 -0.50
C VAL A 68 -12.24 26.87 -1.41
N ASP A 69 -11.35 27.72 -1.89
CA ASP A 69 -11.71 28.82 -2.78
C ASP A 69 -11.71 28.43 -4.28
N HIS A 70 -11.27 27.20 -4.59
CA HIS A 70 -11.28 26.58 -5.92
C HIS A 70 -10.41 27.32 -6.93
N ASP A 71 -9.27 27.85 -6.49
CA ASP A 71 -8.34 28.61 -7.32
C ASP A 71 -7.25 27.73 -7.99
N GLN A 72 -7.27 26.42 -7.74
CA GLN A 72 -6.26 25.43 -8.18
C GLN A 72 -4.89 25.58 -7.50
N SER A 73 -4.88 26.23 -6.35
CA SER A 73 -3.77 26.34 -5.44
C SER A 73 -4.23 26.09 -4.00
N LEU A 74 -3.28 25.83 -3.10
CA LEU A 74 -3.51 25.79 -1.66
C LEU A 74 -2.78 26.97 -1.06
N CYS A 75 -3.53 27.94 -0.55
CA CYS A 75 -2.97 29.03 0.24
C CYS A 75 -2.36 28.47 1.56
N PRO A 76 -1.57 29.28 2.31
CA PRO A 76 -0.91 28.80 3.53
C PRO A 76 -1.86 28.16 4.54
N GLU A 77 -3.06 28.72 4.72
CA GLU A 77 -4.07 28.21 5.64
C GLU A 77 -4.63 26.85 5.20
N GLU A 78 -4.83 26.65 3.90
CA GLU A 78 -5.33 25.39 3.35
C GLU A 78 -4.26 24.30 3.37
N LEU A 79 -3.02 24.66 3.03
CA LEU A 79 -1.88 23.75 3.10
C LEU A 79 -1.59 23.34 4.55
N ASP A 80 -1.65 24.27 5.49
CA ASP A 80 -1.55 23.98 6.93
C ASP A 80 -2.64 22.99 7.37
N ALA A 81 -3.90 23.23 6.99
CA ALA A 81 -5.00 22.33 7.31
C ALA A 81 -4.81 20.92 6.72
N PHE A 82 -4.28 20.83 5.49
CA PHE A 82 -3.91 19.56 4.86
C PHE A 82 -2.81 18.85 5.65
N VAL A 83 -1.69 19.53 5.94
CA VAL A 83 -0.55 18.94 6.65
C VAL A 83 -0.94 18.49 8.05
N PHE A 84 -1.74 19.29 8.77
CA PHE A 84 -2.26 18.93 10.07
C PHE A 84 -3.15 17.68 10.01
N ALA A 85 -4.02 17.56 9.01
CA ALA A 85 -4.85 16.38 8.85
C ALA A 85 -4.05 15.12 8.48
N THR A 86 -2.94 15.27 7.75
CA THR A 86 -2.04 14.17 7.38
C THR A 86 -1.17 13.72 8.56
N ASN A 87 -0.55 14.66 9.27
CA ASN A 87 0.53 14.39 10.23
C ASN A 87 0.21 14.71 11.69
N GLY A 88 -0.93 15.38 11.95
CA GLY A 88 -1.34 15.80 13.29
C GLY A 88 -0.57 16.99 13.85
N GLN A 89 0.25 17.67 13.03
CA GLN A 89 1.08 18.81 13.45
C GLN A 89 1.00 19.95 12.43
N HIS A 90 0.90 21.17 12.94
CA HIS A 90 0.96 22.39 12.14
C HIS A 90 2.43 22.71 11.79
N PRO A 91 2.78 22.84 10.51
CA PRO A 91 4.08 23.37 10.10
C PRO A 91 4.18 24.87 10.41
N GLY A 92 5.41 25.40 10.44
CA GLY A 92 5.63 26.84 10.49
C GLY A 92 5.55 27.48 9.10
N ASP A 93 5.27 28.78 9.05
CA ASP A 93 5.11 29.55 7.80
C ASP A 93 6.32 29.41 6.85
N GLU A 94 7.55 29.49 7.38
CA GLU A 94 8.77 29.32 6.58
C GLU A 94 8.82 27.94 5.88
N TRP A 95 8.28 26.91 6.53
CA TRP A 95 8.21 25.58 5.94
C TRP A 95 7.16 25.52 4.83
N LEU A 96 5.99 26.13 5.02
CA LEU A 96 4.91 26.19 4.02
C LEU A 96 5.39 26.91 2.74
N GLU A 97 6.07 28.04 2.90
CA GLU A 97 6.67 28.78 1.79
C GLU A 97 7.73 27.95 1.06
N ALA A 98 8.67 27.36 1.81
CA ALA A 98 9.73 26.54 1.24
C ALA A 98 9.18 25.29 0.51
N PHE A 99 8.15 24.66 1.07
CA PHE A 99 7.48 23.52 0.47
C PHE A 99 6.83 23.89 -0.87
N SER A 100 6.07 25.00 -0.89
CA SER A 100 5.39 25.49 -2.10
C SER A 100 6.39 25.86 -3.20
N GLN A 101 7.46 26.58 -2.83
CA GLN A 101 8.53 26.94 -3.76
C GLN A 101 9.26 25.74 -4.34
N ARG A 102 9.47 24.68 -3.54
CA ARG A 102 10.18 23.47 -3.97
C ARG A 102 9.40 22.70 -5.03
N PHE A 103 8.10 22.53 -4.83
CA PHE A 103 7.29 21.63 -5.65
C PHE A 103 6.52 22.32 -6.76
N GLY A 104 6.18 23.60 -6.60
CA GLY A 104 5.51 24.37 -7.63
C GLY A 104 4.46 25.30 -7.03
N ALA A 105 4.74 26.60 -7.12
CA ALA A 105 3.89 27.65 -6.58
C ALA A 105 3.33 28.56 -7.69
N ASN A 106 2.16 29.14 -7.43
CA ASN A 106 1.55 30.18 -8.28
C ASN A 106 2.22 31.56 -8.04
N GLU A 107 1.70 32.62 -8.67
CA GLU A 107 2.24 34.00 -8.53
C GLU A 107 2.16 34.55 -7.10
N SER A 108 1.23 34.02 -6.29
CA SER A 108 1.06 34.36 -4.87
C SER A 108 1.98 33.53 -3.94
N GLY A 109 2.74 32.58 -4.48
CA GLY A 109 3.59 31.67 -3.70
C GLY A 109 2.87 30.44 -3.15
N TRP A 110 1.61 30.21 -3.53
CA TRP A 110 0.76 29.12 -3.02
C TRP A 110 0.98 27.83 -3.80
N LEU A 111 0.92 26.68 -3.13
CA LEU A 111 1.18 25.38 -3.74
C LEU A 111 0.11 25.09 -4.80
N THR A 112 0.54 24.88 -6.06
CA THR A 112 -0.39 24.52 -7.15
C THR A 112 -0.81 23.05 -7.08
N LYS A 113 -1.91 22.69 -7.75
CA LYS A 113 -2.29 21.28 -7.95
C LYS A 113 -1.15 20.44 -8.55
N ASP A 114 -0.46 20.97 -9.56
CA ASP A 114 0.68 20.27 -10.17
C ASP A 114 1.83 20.08 -9.16
N GLY A 115 2.10 21.09 -8.33
CA GLY A 115 3.08 20.99 -7.25
C GLY A 115 2.69 19.96 -6.19
N PHE A 116 1.42 19.89 -5.83
CA PHE A 116 0.89 18.86 -4.93
C PHE A 116 1.08 17.45 -5.48
N LEU A 117 0.79 17.23 -6.77
CA LEU A 117 1.03 15.94 -7.43
C LEU A 117 2.53 15.63 -7.55
N ALA A 118 3.37 16.63 -7.79
CA ALA A 118 4.82 16.46 -7.84
C ALA A 118 5.39 16.02 -6.48
N PHE A 119 4.89 16.59 -5.38
CA PHE A 119 5.21 16.13 -4.01
C PHE A 119 4.86 14.66 -3.83
N TYR A 120 3.63 14.26 -4.15
CA TYR A 120 3.20 12.87 -3.99
C TYR A 120 3.96 11.91 -4.89
N LEU A 121 4.33 12.31 -6.11
CA LEU A 121 5.19 11.50 -6.97
C LEU A 121 6.55 11.27 -6.33
N GLU A 122 7.21 12.32 -5.87
CA GLU A 122 8.53 12.20 -5.23
C GLU A 122 8.47 11.33 -3.97
N GLN A 123 7.47 11.55 -3.11
CA GLN A 123 7.26 10.73 -1.92
C GLN A 123 7.02 9.27 -2.28
N THR A 124 6.14 8.99 -3.25
CA THR A 124 5.76 7.61 -3.62
C THR A 124 6.92 6.84 -4.27
N LEU A 125 7.78 7.53 -5.03
CA LEU A 125 9.02 6.95 -5.57
C LEU A 125 10.04 6.62 -4.47
N GLY A 126 10.05 7.40 -3.38
CA GLY A 126 10.92 7.17 -2.23
C GLY A 126 10.41 6.07 -1.28
N ASP A 127 9.13 6.16 -0.89
CA ASP A 127 8.46 5.23 0.00
C ASP A 127 6.94 5.20 -0.26
N GLN A 128 6.48 4.12 -0.89
CA GLN A 128 5.06 3.92 -1.18
C GLN A 128 4.20 3.77 0.09
N ASP A 129 4.78 3.29 1.19
CA ASP A 129 4.04 3.09 2.44
C ASP A 129 3.69 4.43 3.12
N GLU A 130 4.54 5.46 2.98
CA GLU A 130 4.22 6.81 3.46
C GLU A 130 3.00 7.37 2.72
N THR A 131 2.97 7.28 1.39
CA THR A 131 1.80 7.69 0.59
C THR A 131 0.52 6.95 1.02
N ARG A 132 0.62 5.66 1.35
CA ARG A 132 -0.53 4.88 1.83
C ARG A 132 -1.01 5.32 3.22
N LYS A 133 -0.09 5.69 4.12
CA LYS A 133 -0.45 6.25 5.44
C LYS A 133 -1.15 7.59 5.30
N ASP A 134 -0.65 8.46 4.41
CA ASP A 134 -1.23 9.77 4.17
C ASP A 134 -2.69 9.67 3.72
N ILE A 135 -2.97 8.91 2.65
CA ILE A 135 -4.36 8.77 2.17
C ILE A 135 -5.26 8.09 3.22
N GLN A 136 -4.69 7.23 4.07
CA GLN A 136 -5.43 6.60 5.17
C GLN A 136 -5.80 7.61 6.26
N ALA A 137 -4.93 8.57 6.57
CA ALA A 137 -5.25 9.67 7.48
C ALA A 137 -6.45 10.49 6.99
N HIS A 138 -6.67 10.53 5.66
CA HIS A 138 -7.82 11.18 5.03
C HIS A 138 -9.03 10.27 4.80
N GLY A 139 -9.04 9.07 5.37
CA GLY A 139 -10.18 8.17 5.34
C GLY A 139 -10.30 7.31 4.09
N TYR A 140 -9.22 7.12 3.33
CA TYR A 140 -9.14 6.10 2.29
C TYR A 140 -8.57 4.79 2.83
N ASP A 141 -8.96 3.67 2.25
CA ASP A 141 -8.34 2.37 2.53
C ASP A 141 -7.00 2.27 1.80
N ALA A 142 -5.93 2.03 2.56
CA ALA A 142 -4.55 2.01 2.09
C ALA A 142 -4.27 0.98 0.97
N TYR A 143 -5.13 -0.02 0.77
CA TYR A 143 -4.92 -1.10 -0.19
C TYR A 143 -5.84 -0.97 -1.40
N THR A 144 -7.08 -0.54 -1.20
CA THR A 144 -8.10 -0.46 -2.25
C THR A 144 -8.26 0.94 -2.81
N LEU A 145 -7.68 1.96 -2.17
CA LEU A 145 -7.77 3.38 -2.56
C LEU A 145 -9.22 3.88 -2.62
N GLN A 146 -10.15 3.18 -1.98
CA GLN A 146 -11.55 3.56 -1.84
C GLN A 146 -11.78 4.26 -0.50
N PRO A 147 -12.79 5.13 -0.37
CA PRO A 147 -13.20 5.66 0.93
C PRO A 147 -13.48 4.52 1.92
N ALA A 148 -12.84 4.55 3.09
CA ALA A 148 -12.94 3.52 4.13
C ALA A 148 -14.30 3.49 4.84
N HIS A 149 -15.17 4.48 4.56
CA HIS A 149 -16.56 4.52 4.98
C HIS A 149 -17.45 4.76 3.76
N LEU A 150 -17.85 3.67 3.09
CA LEU A 150 -19.06 3.65 2.28
C LEU A 150 -20.17 3.02 3.13
N PRO A 151 -21.34 3.67 3.30
CA PRO A 151 -22.51 3.03 3.92
C PRO A 151 -23.00 1.83 3.12
#